data_AF-A0A1Q4C033-F1
#
_entry.id   AF-A0A1Q4C033-F1
#
_cell.length_a   1.000
_cell.length_b   1.000
_cell.length_c   1.000
_cell.angle_alpha   90.00
_cell.angle_beta   90.00
_cell.angle_gamma   90.00
#
_symmetry.space_group_name_H-M   'P 1'
#
loop_
_entity.id
_entity.type
_entity.pdbx_description
1 polymer ?
#
loop_
_entity_poly.entity_id
_entity_poly.type
_entity_poly.pdbx_seq_one_letter_code
_entity_poly.pdbx_strand_id
1 'polypeptide(L)'
;MLRSDAFASIASPIVILLVWEMLVRVQLLDARFFPTPSSVIVELVSMIRSGEIFVHIAWTVSRVAIGTLLGAIPGLVFGVLLGLSPVLRTFIQPAISALYPIPKIALFPLVMMIFGIGDASKWVIVAIAVFFQVFFSTLAGVVNIDKIYLDVASNFKASRWQTYWTIAIPGALPFIFTGLQLGLGMALIVVVIAENFGTQVGVGYIIWQSWQVFEVRNMYVGLIVVAFLGYCFQLLLQRLQRAVIPWKKDGGT
;
A
#
# COMPACT_ATOMS: atom_id res chain seq x y z
N MET A 1 -9.28 -20.43 26.68
CA MET A 1 -8.37 -19.27 26.46
C MET A 1 -8.60 -18.58 25.12
N LEU A 2 -8.81 -19.25 23.98
CA LEU A 2 -9.05 -18.59 22.68
C LEU A 2 -10.29 -17.64 22.57
N ARG A 3 -11.28 -17.76 23.46
CA ARG A 3 -12.51 -16.94 23.43
C ARG A 3 -12.35 -15.55 24.07
N SER A 4 -11.44 -15.40 25.03
CA SER A 4 -11.17 -14.10 25.68
C SER A 4 -10.44 -13.14 24.75
N ASP A 5 -9.57 -13.67 23.90
CA ASP A 5 -8.65 -12.87 23.08
C ASP A 5 -9.38 -12.29 21.86
N ALA A 6 -10.31 -13.05 21.28
CA ALA A 6 -11.21 -12.56 20.22
C ALA A 6 -12.22 -11.52 20.76
N PHE A 7 -12.75 -11.74 21.97
CA PHE A 7 -13.64 -10.78 22.62
C PHE A 7 -12.91 -9.48 22.97
N ALA A 8 -11.69 -9.56 23.51
CA ALA A 8 -10.85 -8.39 23.81
C ALA A 8 -10.46 -7.61 22.55
N SER A 9 -10.17 -8.32 21.43
CA SER A 9 -9.80 -7.71 20.16
C SER A 9 -10.94 -6.90 19.52
N ILE A 10 -12.20 -7.32 19.70
CA ILE A 10 -13.38 -6.61 19.18
C ILE A 10 -13.86 -5.54 20.17
N ALA A 11 -13.78 -5.81 21.47
CA ALA A 11 -14.21 -4.87 22.51
C ALA A 11 -13.33 -3.61 22.53
N SER A 12 -12.03 -3.72 22.25
CA SER A 12 -11.08 -2.60 22.32
C SER A 12 -11.45 -1.42 21.38
N PRO A 13 -11.65 -1.61 20.05
CA PRO A 13 -12.07 -0.53 19.17
C PRO A 13 -13.41 0.12 19.57
N ILE A 14 -14.36 -0.70 20.04
CA ILE A 14 -15.69 -0.21 20.45
C ILE A 14 -15.56 0.68 21.67
N VAL A 15 -14.80 0.26 22.68
CA VAL A 15 -14.55 1.06 23.90
C VAL A 15 -13.89 2.39 23.53
N ILE A 16 -12.90 2.38 22.63
CA ILE A 16 -12.24 3.61 22.17
C ILE A 16 -13.25 4.57 21.52
N LEU A 17 -14.12 4.06 20.64
CA LEU A 17 -15.15 4.88 19.98
C LEU A 17 -16.17 5.44 20.98
N LEU A 18 -16.59 4.63 21.97
CA LEU A 18 -17.52 5.07 23.02
C LEU A 18 -16.88 6.14 23.93
N VAL A 19 -15.63 5.96 24.32
CA VAL A 19 -14.90 6.96 25.12
C VAL A 19 -14.78 8.26 24.34
N TRP A 20 -14.39 8.21 23.06
CA TRP A 20 -14.31 9.41 22.22
C TRP A 20 -15.67 10.11 22.07
N GLU A 21 -16.74 9.36 21.77
CA GLU A 21 -18.11 9.89 21.70
C GLU A 21 -18.50 10.60 23.01
N MET A 22 -18.22 9.98 24.17
CA MET A 22 -18.53 10.56 25.47
C MET A 22 -17.72 11.83 25.74
N LEU A 23 -16.41 11.83 25.47
CA LEU A 23 -15.53 13.00 25.68
C LEU A 23 -16.01 14.23 24.90
N VAL A 24 -16.50 14.04 23.67
CA VAL A 24 -17.08 15.13 22.88
C VAL A 24 -18.43 15.57 23.45
N ARG A 25 -19.30 14.63 23.84
CA ARG A 25 -20.62 14.94 24.41
C ARG A 25 -20.55 15.68 25.74
N VAL A 26 -19.57 15.38 26.59
CA VAL A 26 -19.33 16.11 27.85
C VAL A 26 -18.47 17.36 27.68
N GLN A 27 -18.21 17.79 26.44
CA GLN A 27 -17.47 19.01 26.09
C GLN A 27 -16.00 19.04 26.56
N LEU A 28 -15.42 17.88 26.87
CA LEU A 28 -13.97 17.76 27.12
C LEU A 28 -13.17 17.83 25.81
N LEU A 29 -13.80 17.50 24.68
CA LEU A 29 -13.26 17.70 23.34
C LEU A 29 -14.17 18.65 22.54
N ASP A 30 -13.56 19.62 21.86
CA ASP A 30 -14.28 20.56 21.02
C ASP A 30 -14.78 19.86 19.74
N ALA A 31 -16.11 19.77 19.61
CA ALA A 31 -16.78 19.12 18.48
C ALA A 31 -16.45 19.76 17.13
N ARG A 32 -15.92 20.99 17.09
CA ARG A 32 -15.46 21.66 15.87
C ARG A 32 -14.21 20.99 15.28
N PHE A 33 -13.39 20.35 16.10
CA PHE A 33 -12.16 19.66 15.67
C PHE A 33 -12.27 18.13 15.79
N PHE A 34 -13.10 17.66 16.73
CA PHE A 34 -13.31 16.25 17.04
C PHE A 34 -14.80 15.91 16.95
N PRO A 35 -15.35 15.72 15.74
CA PRO A 35 -16.75 15.36 15.57
C PRO A 35 -17.03 14.04 16.29
N THR A 36 -18.25 13.89 16.81
CA THR A 36 -18.69 12.62 17.40
C THR A 36 -18.61 11.50 16.35
N PRO A 37 -18.09 10.31 16.69
CA PRO A 37 -18.14 9.14 15.81
C PRO A 37 -19.51 8.91 15.17
N SER A 38 -20.59 9.09 15.94
CA SER A 38 -21.97 8.99 15.42
C SER A 38 -22.26 9.98 14.30
N SER A 39 -21.85 11.25 14.42
CA SER A 39 -22.03 12.26 13.37
C SER A 39 -21.23 11.97 12.10
N VAL A 40 -20.04 11.39 12.23
CA VAL A 40 -19.22 10.97 11.07
C VAL A 40 -19.90 9.82 10.31
N ILE A 41 -20.50 8.86 11.04
CA ILE A 41 -21.26 7.76 10.41
C ILE A 41 -22.50 8.29 9.69
N VAL A 42 -23.23 9.24 10.28
CA VAL A 42 -24.39 9.88 9.62
C VAL A 42 -23.97 10.54 8.31
N GLU A 43 -22.84 11.26 8.33
CA GLU A 43 -22.28 11.91 7.14
C GLU A 43 -21.86 10.89 6.07
N LEU A 44 -21.15 9.83 6.47
CA LEU A 44 -20.79 8.73 5.56
C LEU A 44 -22.04 8.12 4.89
N VAL A 45 -23.10 7.86 5.66
CA VAL A 45 -24.36 7.33 5.11
C VAL A 45 -25.01 8.31 4.16
N SER A 46 -24.95 9.62 4.44
CA SER A 46 -25.43 10.67 3.54
C SER A 46 -24.68 10.63 2.19
N MET A 47 -23.34 10.60 2.22
CA MET A 47 -22.52 10.54 1.01
C MET A 47 -22.66 9.22 0.24
N ILE A 48 -22.93 8.11 0.93
CA ILE A 48 -23.26 6.82 0.29
C ILE A 48 -24.61 6.93 -0.44
N ARG A 49 -25.62 7.54 0.18
CA ARG A 49 -26.95 7.70 -0.41
C ARG A 49 -26.94 8.65 -1.60
N SER A 50 -26.15 9.72 -1.56
CA SER A 50 -25.97 10.63 -2.71
C SER A 50 -25.20 9.98 -3.86
N GLY A 51 -24.39 8.96 -3.57
CA GLY A 51 -23.55 8.25 -4.53
C GLY A 51 -22.21 8.95 -4.81
N GLU A 52 -22.02 10.17 -4.31
CA GLU A 52 -20.83 10.98 -4.54
C GLU A 52 -19.55 10.27 -4.09
N ILE A 53 -19.58 9.63 -2.92
CA ILE A 53 -18.39 8.98 -2.34
C ILE A 53 -17.82 7.88 -3.25
N PHE A 54 -18.67 7.20 -4.02
CA PHE A 54 -18.24 6.12 -4.90
C PHE A 54 -17.41 6.64 -6.09
N VAL A 55 -17.69 7.85 -6.56
CA VAL A 55 -16.88 8.49 -7.61
C VAL A 55 -15.47 8.76 -7.09
N HIS A 56 -15.35 9.33 -5.89
CA HIS A 56 -14.06 9.59 -5.26
C HIS A 56 -13.28 8.32 -4.99
N ILE A 57 -13.94 7.28 -4.47
CA ILE A 57 -13.33 5.96 -4.25
C ILE A 57 -12.84 5.37 -5.57
N ALA A 58 -13.64 5.40 -6.63
CA ALA A 58 -13.27 4.83 -7.92
C ALA A 58 -12.02 5.48 -8.51
N TRP A 59 -11.90 6.80 -8.41
CA TRP A 59 -10.72 7.55 -8.86
C TRP A 59 -9.47 7.21 -8.04
N THR A 60 -9.58 7.14 -6.71
CA THR A 60 -8.44 6.75 -5.87
C THR A 60 -8.02 5.30 -6.14
N VAL A 61 -8.97 4.37 -6.25
CA VAL A 61 -8.70 2.97 -6.55
C VAL A 61 -8.03 2.81 -7.92
N SER A 62 -8.50 3.51 -8.95
CA SER A 62 -7.90 3.43 -10.30
C SER A 62 -6.46 3.95 -10.31
N ARG A 63 -6.19 5.07 -9.63
CA ARG A 63 -4.84 5.63 -9.50
C ARG A 63 -3.90 4.70 -8.75
N VAL A 64 -4.36 4.10 -7.64
CA VAL A 64 -3.57 3.10 -6.90
C VAL A 64 -3.31 1.88 -7.77
N ALA A 65 -4.32 1.34 -8.45
CA ALA A 65 -4.18 0.14 -9.28
C ALA A 65 -3.20 0.38 -10.43
N ILE A 66 -3.39 1.44 -11.22
CA ILE A 66 -2.54 1.78 -12.37
C ILE A 66 -1.12 2.08 -11.91
N GLY A 67 -0.95 2.96 -10.92
CA GLY A 67 0.37 3.29 -10.39
C GLY A 67 1.09 2.08 -9.80
N THR A 68 0.37 1.20 -9.10
CA THR A 68 0.94 -0.04 -8.56
C THR A 68 1.40 -0.96 -9.67
N LEU A 69 0.64 -1.15 -10.74
CA LEU A 69 1.09 -1.95 -11.89
C LEU A 69 2.34 -1.35 -12.55
N LEU A 70 2.32 -0.03 -12.79
CA LEU A 70 3.43 0.70 -13.39
C LEU A 70 4.70 0.67 -12.54
N GLY A 71 4.59 0.58 -11.21
CA GLY A 71 5.74 0.49 -10.31
C GLY A 71 6.19 -0.95 -10.03
N ALA A 72 5.24 -1.84 -9.78
CA ALA A 72 5.50 -3.22 -9.38
C ALA A 72 6.12 -4.04 -10.50
N ILE A 73 5.67 -3.89 -11.74
CA ILE A 73 6.23 -4.62 -12.89
C ILE A 73 7.73 -4.32 -13.06
N PRO A 74 8.18 -3.06 -13.19
CA PRO A 74 9.61 -2.77 -13.28
C PRO A 74 10.33 -3.13 -11.99
N GLY A 75 9.74 -2.93 -10.81
CA GLY A 75 10.35 -3.32 -9.53
C GLY A 75 10.66 -4.81 -9.47
N LEU A 76 9.71 -5.65 -9.91
CA LEU A 76 9.88 -7.09 -10.03
C LEU A 76 10.95 -7.45 -11.06
N VAL A 77 10.89 -6.87 -12.27
CA VAL A 77 11.86 -7.15 -13.34
C VAL A 77 13.28 -6.79 -12.90
N PHE A 78 13.52 -5.57 -12.42
CA PHE A 78 14.84 -5.15 -11.96
C PHE A 78 15.28 -5.94 -10.72
N GLY A 79 14.37 -6.22 -9.78
CA GLY A 79 14.68 -7.00 -8.58
C GLY A 79 15.15 -8.42 -8.92
N VAL A 80 14.49 -9.09 -9.88
CA VAL A 80 14.91 -10.40 -10.37
C VAL A 80 16.23 -10.29 -11.14
N LEU A 81 16.35 -9.37 -12.11
CA LEU A 81 17.56 -9.24 -12.93
C LEU A 81 18.82 -9.00 -12.08
N LEU A 82 18.74 -8.11 -11.09
CA LEU A 82 19.85 -7.84 -10.17
C LEU A 82 20.05 -8.95 -9.14
N GLY A 83 19.01 -9.69 -8.78
CA GLY A 83 19.13 -10.88 -7.94
C GLY A 83 19.88 -12.02 -8.64
N LEU A 84 19.65 -12.18 -9.94
CA LEU A 84 20.24 -13.25 -10.76
C LEU A 84 21.65 -12.94 -11.27
N SER A 85 22.02 -11.67 -11.40
CA SER A 85 23.31 -11.23 -11.96
C SER A 85 24.11 -10.39 -10.97
N PRO A 86 25.16 -10.95 -10.34
CA PRO A 86 26.05 -10.21 -9.46
C PRO A 86 26.69 -8.99 -10.13
N VAL A 87 26.97 -9.08 -11.44
CA VAL A 87 27.57 -7.97 -12.20
C VAL A 87 26.60 -6.81 -12.31
N LEU A 88 25.36 -7.06 -12.78
CA LEU A 88 24.34 -6.00 -12.86
C LEU A 88 24.05 -5.40 -11.49
N ARG A 89 24.03 -6.23 -10.45
CA ARG A 89 23.86 -5.79 -9.07
C ARG A 89 24.92 -4.79 -8.65
N THR A 90 26.21 -5.08 -8.87
CA THR A 90 27.32 -4.19 -8.50
C THR A 90 27.24 -2.83 -9.18
N PHE A 91 26.79 -2.75 -10.44
CA PHE A 91 26.70 -1.49 -11.17
C PHE A 91 25.41 -0.70 -10.90
N ILE A 92 24.26 -1.36 -10.82
CA ILE A 92 22.95 -0.71 -10.81
C ILE A 92 22.42 -0.50 -9.38
N GLN A 93 22.63 -1.47 -8.47
CA GLN A 93 22.09 -1.40 -7.12
C GLN A 93 22.53 -0.14 -6.35
N PRO A 94 23.80 0.32 -6.42
CA PRO A 94 24.22 1.53 -5.72
C PRO A 94 23.41 2.77 -6.13
N ALA A 95 23.12 2.94 -7.43
CA ALA A 95 22.33 4.06 -7.94
C ALA A 95 20.88 4.02 -7.43
N ILE A 96 20.23 2.85 -7.48
CA ILE A 96 18.88 2.68 -6.94
C ILE A 96 18.87 2.93 -5.42
N SER A 97 19.87 2.43 -4.71
CA SER A 97 20.00 2.59 -3.26
C SER A 97 20.25 4.04 -2.86
N ALA A 98 20.96 4.83 -3.67
CA ALA A 98 21.14 6.25 -3.43
C ALA A 98 19.84 7.06 -3.60
N LEU A 99 18.95 6.64 -4.50
CA LEU A 99 17.64 7.27 -4.71
C LEU A 99 16.58 6.81 -3.70
N TYR A 100 16.80 5.71 -2.99
CA TYR A 100 15.84 5.14 -2.07
C TYR A 100 15.49 6.03 -0.87
N PRO A 101 16.44 6.69 -0.17
CA PRO A 101 16.14 7.54 0.98
C PRO A 101 15.32 8.80 0.64
N ILE A 102 15.30 9.21 -0.63
CA ILE A 102 14.57 10.41 -1.05
C ILE A 102 13.08 10.20 -0.78
N PRO A 103 12.43 11.08 0.03
CA PRO A 103 11.00 11.00 0.28
C PRO A 103 10.24 11.07 -1.03
N LYS A 104 9.47 10.04 -1.37
CA LYS A 104 8.85 9.93 -2.70
C LYS A 104 7.92 11.10 -2.98
N ILE A 105 7.16 11.54 -1.98
CA ILE A 105 6.28 12.70 -2.10
C ILE A 105 7.01 14.02 -2.38
N ALA A 106 8.27 14.18 -1.94
CA ALA A 106 9.07 15.37 -2.23
C ALA A 106 9.43 15.48 -3.73
N LEU A 107 9.35 14.38 -4.48
CA LEU A 107 9.54 14.38 -5.93
C LEU A 107 8.28 14.83 -6.69
N PHE A 108 7.14 14.96 -6.01
CA PHE A 108 5.86 15.18 -6.70
C PHE A 108 5.81 16.48 -7.51
N PRO A 109 6.35 17.64 -7.05
CA PRO A 109 6.43 18.84 -7.87
C PRO A 109 7.20 18.64 -9.18
N LEU A 110 8.32 17.91 -9.13
CA LEU A 110 9.11 17.57 -10.32
C LEU A 110 8.31 16.66 -11.27
N VAL A 111 7.61 15.67 -10.71
CA VAL A 111 6.75 14.78 -11.50
C VAL A 111 5.61 15.56 -12.16
N MET A 112 4.99 16.51 -11.47
CA MET A 112 3.97 17.39 -12.07
C MET A 112 4.55 18.29 -13.16
N MET A 113 5.79 18.77 -13.01
CA MET A 113 6.46 19.56 -14.04
C MET A 113 6.69 18.76 -15.33
N ILE A 114 7.04 17.47 -15.21
CA ILE A 114 7.36 16.59 -16.35
C ILE A 114 6.10 16.02 -17.00
N PHE A 115 5.17 15.50 -16.19
CA PHE A 115 3.98 14.76 -16.66
C PHE A 115 2.71 15.61 -16.68
N GLY A 116 2.80 16.88 -16.28
CA GLY A 116 1.67 17.78 -16.16
C GLY A 116 0.82 17.56 -14.90
N ILE A 117 -0.11 18.48 -14.70
CA ILE A 117 -1.11 18.41 -13.64
C ILE A 117 -2.24 17.49 -14.13
N GLY A 118 -2.48 16.39 -13.41
CA GLY A 118 -3.53 15.44 -13.78
C GLY A 118 -3.30 14.06 -13.19
N ASP A 119 -3.86 13.03 -13.82
CA ASP A 119 -3.72 11.64 -13.38
C ASP A 119 -2.36 11.03 -13.71
N ALA A 120 -1.73 11.45 -14.82
CA ALA A 120 -0.42 10.93 -15.23
C ALA A 120 0.65 11.15 -14.14
N SER A 121 0.73 12.36 -13.57
CA SER A 121 1.66 12.64 -12.47
C SER A 121 1.35 11.83 -11.21
N LYS A 122 0.07 11.55 -10.94
CA LYS A 122 -0.38 10.71 -9.82
C LYS A 122 0.00 9.25 -10.03
N TRP A 123 -0.17 8.72 -11.24
CA TRP A 123 0.25 7.35 -11.58
C TRP A 123 1.76 7.19 -11.43
N VAL A 124 2.53 8.16 -11.90
CA VAL A 124 4.00 8.12 -11.84
C VAL A 124 4.50 8.20 -10.40
N ILE A 125 3.98 9.09 -9.57
CA ILE A 125 4.45 9.21 -8.18
C ILE A 125 4.12 7.95 -7.36
N VAL A 126 2.95 7.34 -7.60
CA VAL A 126 2.59 6.05 -7.03
C VAL A 126 3.51 4.94 -7.56
N ALA A 127 3.79 4.92 -8.86
CA ALA A 127 4.68 3.94 -9.47
C ALA A 127 6.09 4.02 -8.89
N ILE A 128 6.65 5.21 -8.72
CA ILE A 128 7.94 5.43 -8.08
C ILE A 128 7.91 4.87 -6.65
N ALA A 129 6.86 5.15 -5.87
CA ALA A 129 6.75 4.68 -4.50
C ALA A 129 6.68 3.14 -4.40
N VAL A 130 5.88 2.50 -5.26
CA VAL A 130 5.72 1.05 -5.31
C VAL A 130 6.98 0.36 -5.85
N PHE A 131 7.63 0.95 -6.86
CA PHE A 131 8.81 0.41 -7.52
C PHE A 131 9.89 0.02 -6.52
N PHE A 132 10.29 0.93 -5.64
CA PHE A 132 11.37 0.67 -4.68
C PHE A 132 11.01 -0.47 -3.73
N GLN A 133 9.76 -0.53 -3.27
CA GLN A 133 9.34 -1.51 -2.30
C GLN A 133 9.30 -2.92 -2.87
N VAL A 134 8.77 -3.05 -4.09
CA VAL A 134 8.77 -4.31 -4.84
C VAL A 134 10.19 -4.69 -5.23
N PHE A 135 11.01 -3.73 -5.70
CA PHE A 135 12.39 -3.95 -6.08
C PHE A 135 13.23 -4.54 -4.95
N PHE A 136 13.30 -3.87 -3.78
CA PHE A 136 14.14 -4.33 -2.68
C PHE A 136 13.67 -5.65 -2.10
N SER A 137 12.36 -5.85 -1.99
CA SER A 137 11.82 -7.11 -1.47
C SER A 137 12.06 -8.27 -2.44
N THR A 138 11.90 -8.04 -3.75
CA THR A 138 12.21 -9.02 -4.80
C THR A 138 13.70 -9.37 -4.80
N LEU A 139 14.57 -8.35 -4.80
CA LEU A 139 16.02 -8.54 -4.77
C LEU A 139 16.43 -9.35 -3.53
N ALA A 140 15.91 -8.98 -2.36
CA ALA A 140 16.18 -9.71 -1.11
C ALA A 140 15.67 -11.15 -1.20
N GLY A 141 14.48 -11.37 -1.76
CA GLY A 141 13.91 -12.70 -1.94
C GLY A 141 14.73 -13.59 -2.87
N VAL A 142 15.28 -13.03 -3.96
CA VAL A 142 16.08 -13.79 -4.93
C VAL A 142 17.49 -14.09 -4.40
N VAL A 143 18.09 -13.15 -3.64
CA VAL A 143 19.46 -13.29 -3.14
C VAL A 143 19.55 -14.15 -1.87
N ASN A 144 18.54 -14.12 -1.00
CA ASN A 144 18.55 -14.83 0.28
C ASN A 144 17.90 -16.22 0.23
N ILE A 145 17.84 -16.84 -0.94
CA ILE A 145 17.31 -18.20 -1.07
C ILE A 145 18.27 -19.15 -0.38
N ASP A 146 17.72 -19.98 0.51
CA ASP A 146 18.51 -20.85 1.36
C ASP A 146 19.55 -21.62 0.53
N LYS A 147 20.79 -21.60 1.01
CA LYS A 147 21.91 -22.31 0.36
C LYS A 147 21.58 -23.78 0.12
N ILE A 148 20.76 -24.39 0.98
CA ILE A 148 20.24 -25.76 0.84
C ILE A 148 19.61 -25.99 -0.54
N TYR A 149 18.83 -25.04 -1.04
CA TYR A 149 18.19 -25.14 -2.35
C TYR A 149 19.18 -25.03 -3.51
N LEU A 150 20.24 -24.24 -3.34
CA LEU A 150 21.33 -24.11 -4.31
C LEU A 150 22.24 -25.34 -4.31
N ASP A 151 22.50 -25.93 -3.14
CA ASP A 151 23.30 -27.14 -2.95
C ASP A 151 22.60 -28.36 -3.54
N VAL A 152 21.28 -28.48 -3.35
CA VAL A 152 20.47 -29.52 -4.03
C VAL A 152 20.53 -29.34 -5.54
N ALA A 153 20.35 -28.13 -6.07
CA ALA A 153 20.44 -27.86 -7.51
C ALA A 153 21.82 -28.25 -8.09
N SER A 154 22.90 -27.95 -7.35
CA SER A 154 24.26 -28.33 -7.72
C SER A 154 24.46 -29.85 -7.75
N ASN A 155 23.94 -30.56 -6.75
CA ASN A 155 23.99 -32.04 -6.69
C ASN A 155 23.25 -32.71 -7.85
N PHE A 156 22.14 -32.12 -8.31
CA PHE A 156 21.40 -32.58 -9.47
C PHE A 156 21.95 -32.07 -10.82
N LYS A 157 23.11 -31.38 -10.82
CA LYS A 157 23.73 -30.75 -12.02
C LYS A 157 22.75 -29.85 -12.78
N ALA A 158 21.83 -29.20 -12.08
CA ALA A 158 20.88 -28.30 -12.69
C ALA A 158 21.62 -27.12 -13.35
N SER A 159 21.23 -26.77 -14.57
CA SER A 159 21.72 -25.56 -15.22
C SER A 159 21.35 -24.31 -14.42
N ARG A 160 22.09 -23.21 -14.61
CA ARG A 160 21.77 -21.92 -13.97
C ARG A 160 20.33 -21.50 -14.25
N TRP A 161 19.85 -21.70 -15.48
CA TRP A 161 18.48 -21.37 -15.87
C TRP A 161 17.43 -22.19 -15.11
N GLN A 162 17.64 -23.50 -14.97
CA GLN A 162 16.76 -24.38 -14.18
C GLN A 162 16.78 -24.00 -12.70
N THR A 163 17.97 -23.72 -12.15
CA THR A 163 18.12 -23.28 -10.76
C THR A 163 17.33 -21.99 -10.51
N TYR A 164 17.34 -21.04 -11.44
CA TYR A 164 16.66 -19.76 -11.26
C TYR A 164 15.15 -19.82 -11.43
N TRP A 165 14.65 -20.49 -12.47
CA TRP A 165 13.19 -20.53 -12.73
C TRP A 165 12.45 -21.56 -11.89
N THR A 166 13.09 -22.66 -11.54
CA THR A 166 12.44 -23.76 -10.82
C THR A 166 12.59 -23.60 -9.30
N ILE A 167 13.62 -22.90 -8.84
CA ILE A 167 13.93 -22.81 -7.41
C ILE A 167 13.96 -21.35 -6.96
N ALA A 168 14.71 -20.49 -7.66
CA ALA A 168 14.93 -19.14 -7.16
C ALA A 168 13.66 -18.26 -7.19
N ILE A 169 13.02 -18.15 -8.36
CA ILE A 169 11.83 -17.32 -8.52
C ILE A 169 10.66 -17.83 -7.64
N PRO A 170 10.32 -19.13 -7.61
CA PRO A 170 9.30 -19.65 -6.73
C PRO A 170 9.60 -19.44 -5.23
N GLY A 171 10.87 -19.60 -4.83
CA GLY A 171 11.33 -19.34 -3.46
C GLY A 171 11.26 -17.86 -3.07
N ALA A 172 11.41 -16.94 -4.03
CA ALA A 172 11.32 -15.51 -3.81
C ALA A 172 9.87 -14.98 -3.77
N LEU A 173 8.87 -15.75 -4.23
CA LEU A 173 7.47 -15.31 -4.27
C LEU A 173 6.96 -14.75 -2.93
N PRO A 174 7.18 -15.38 -1.76
CA PRO A 174 6.75 -14.81 -0.49
C PRO A 174 7.30 -13.40 -0.23
N PHE A 175 8.55 -13.14 -0.60
CA PHE A 175 9.18 -11.82 -0.46
C PHE A 175 8.65 -10.82 -1.48
N ILE A 176 8.39 -11.25 -2.72
CA ILE A 176 7.74 -10.42 -3.74
C ILE A 176 6.38 -9.93 -3.24
N PHE A 177 5.57 -10.82 -2.64
CA PHE A 177 4.28 -10.45 -2.06
C PHE A 177 4.41 -9.51 -0.86
N THR A 178 5.41 -9.70 0.00
CA THR A 178 5.73 -8.72 1.05
C THR A 178 6.05 -7.35 0.46
N GLY A 179 6.81 -7.30 -0.64
CA GLY A 179 7.11 -6.07 -1.37
C GLY A 179 5.86 -5.40 -1.95
N LEU A 180 4.97 -6.19 -2.57
CA LEU A 180 3.68 -5.71 -3.07
C LEU A 180 2.80 -5.15 -1.95
N GLN A 181 2.79 -5.82 -0.79
CA GLN A 181 1.99 -5.42 0.37
C GLN A 181 2.42 -4.07 0.91
N LEU A 182 3.73 -3.93 1.13
CA LEU A 182 4.31 -2.68 1.58
C LEU A 182 4.19 -1.59 0.49
N GLY A 183 4.29 -1.97 -0.78
CA GLY A 183 4.10 -1.09 -1.93
C GLY A 183 2.69 -0.53 -2.00
N LEU A 184 1.66 -1.35 -1.84
CA LEU A 184 0.25 -0.91 -1.80
C LEU A 184 -0.02 0.03 -0.63
N GLY A 185 0.56 -0.23 0.55
CA GLY A 185 0.48 0.68 1.69
C GLY A 185 1.06 2.05 1.34
N MET A 186 2.26 2.08 0.74
CA MET A 186 2.89 3.32 0.31
C MET A 186 2.13 4.03 -0.83
N ALA A 187 1.56 3.26 -1.77
CA ALA A 187 0.74 3.78 -2.87
C ALA A 187 -0.45 4.57 -2.34
N LEU A 188 -1.14 4.03 -1.34
CA LEU A 188 -2.29 4.69 -0.73
C LEU A 188 -1.91 5.97 0.01
N ILE A 189 -0.80 5.96 0.76
CA ILE A 189 -0.29 7.16 1.44
C ILE A 189 0.04 8.26 0.42
N VAL A 190 0.79 7.90 -0.63
CA VAL A 190 1.25 8.87 -1.64
C VAL A 190 0.10 9.39 -2.49
N VAL A 191 -0.84 8.54 -2.91
CA VAL A 191 -1.96 8.98 -3.75
C VAL A 191 -2.86 9.96 -3.02
N VAL A 192 -3.16 9.73 -1.73
CA VAL A 192 -4.02 10.61 -0.93
C VAL A 192 -3.43 12.02 -0.82
N ILE A 193 -2.11 12.13 -0.73
CA ILE A 193 -1.43 13.43 -0.74
C ILE A 193 -1.42 14.02 -2.16
N ALA A 194 -1.14 13.19 -3.18
CA ALA A 194 -1.06 13.63 -4.57
C ALA A 194 -2.41 14.12 -5.13
N GLU A 195 -3.54 13.59 -4.64
CA GLU A 195 -4.90 13.98 -5.02
C GLU A 195 -5.29 15.40 -4.60
N ASN A 196 -4.56 16.02 -3.67
CA ASN A 196 -4.71 17.44 -3.36
C ASN A 196 -4.42 18.33 -4.59
N PHE A 197 -3.50 17.90 -5.46
CA PHE A 197 -2.98 18.76 -6.50
C PHE A 197 -3.71 18.57 -7.83
N GLY A 198 -4.48 19.59 -8.20
CA GLY A 198 -5.01 19.76 -9.56
C GLY A 198 -6.03 18.71 -9.98
N THR A 199 -6.77 18.15 -9.03
CA THR A 199 -7.92 17.27 -9.28
C THR A 199 -9.05 17.60 -8.30
N GLN A 200 -10.30 17.49 -8.75
CA GLN A 200 -11.50 17.66 -7.92
C GLN A 200 -12.17 16.32 -7.54
N VAL A 201 -11.42 15.22 -7.71
CA VAL A 201 -11.91 13.86 -7.51
C VAL A 201 -10.84 13.02 -6.80
N GLY A 202 -11.27 12.01 -6.05
CA GLY A 202 -10.42 11.20 -5.18
C GLY A 202 -10.75 11.41 -3.71
N VAL A 203 -10.47 10.41 -2.89
CA VAL A 203 -10.70 10.45 -1.44
C VAL A 203 -9.74 11.43 -0.77
N GLY A 204 -8.50 11.54 -1.26
CA GLY A 204 -7.56 12.56 -0.82
C GLY A 204 -8.08 13.97 -1.07
N TYR A 205 -8.72 14.21 -2.22
CA TYR A 205 -9.36 15.50 -2.49
C TYR A 205 -10.43 15.84 -1.43
N ILE A 206 -11.30 14.88 -1.06
CA ILE A 206 -12.29 15.09 0.01
C ILE A 206 -11.58 15.52 1.31
N ILE A 207 -10.54 14.79 1.73
CA ILE A 207 -9.82 15.09 2.98
C ILE A 207 -9.27 16.52 2.97
N TRP A 208 -8.57 16.89 1.90
CA TRP A 208 -7.91 18.20 1.82
C TRP A 208 -8.90 19.35 1.63
N GLN A 209 -9.91 19.18 0.79
CA GLN A 209 -10.96 20.17 0.57
C GLN A 209 -11.72 20.41 1.87
N SER A 210 -12.18 19.36 2.54
CA SER A 210 -12.90 19.46 3.81
C SER A 210 -12.06 20.07 4.92
N TRP A 211 -10.75 19.83 4.94
CA TRP A 211 -9.84 20.52 5.85
C TRP A 211 -9.78 22.03 5.56
N GLN A 212 -9.67 22.44 4.30
CA GLN A 212 -9.59 23.86 3.91
C GLN A 212 -10.87 24.65 4.25
N VAL A 213 -12.04 24.03 4.07
CA VAL A 213 -13.34 24.67 4.38
C VAL A 213 -13.85 24.40 5.79
N PHE A 214 -13.03 23.77 6.65
CA PHE A 214 -13.38 23.39 8.02
C PHE A 214 -14.62 22.47 8.14
N GLU A 215 -14.91 21.66 7.12
CA GLU A 215 -15.92 20.61 7.15
C GLU A 215 -15.36 19.33 7.78
N VAL A 216 -15.09 19.38 9.08
CA VAL A 216 -14.34 18.32 9.78
C VAL A 216 -15.03 16.95 9.70
N ARG A 217 -16.36 16.88 9.66
CA ARG A 217 -17.09 15.61 9.45
C ARG A 217 -16.69 14.93 8.13
N ASN A 218 -16.70 15.67 7.02
CA ASN A 218 -16.34 15.15 5.69
C ASN A 218 -14.86 14.73 5.63
N MET A 219 -13.97 15.47 6.30
CA MET A 219 -12.56 15.09 6.44
C MET A 219 -12.40 13.73 7.12
N TYR A 220 -13.10 13.49 8.24
CA TYR A 220 -13.06 12.20 8.95
C TYR A 220 -13.71 11.06 8.15
N VAL A 221 -14.78 11.33 7.39
CA VAL A 221 -15.32 10.36 6.42
C VAL A 221 -14.25 9.93 5.43
N GLY A 222 -13.52 10.89 4.84
CA GLY A 222 -12.41 10.61 3.95
C GLY A 222 -11.33 9.71 4.58
N LEU A 223 -10.93 10.00 5.83
CA LEU A 223 -9.96 9.19 6.57
C LEU A 223 -10.44 7.75 6.80
N ILE A 224 -11.71 7.56 7.18
CA ILE A 224 -12.32 6.24 7.35
C ILE A 224 -12.32 5.48 6.02
N VAL A 225 -12.67 6.15 4.92
CA VAL A 225 -12.68 5.53 3.59
C VAL A 225 -11.26 5.11 3.18
N VAL A 226 -10.23 5.94 3.41
CA VAL A 226 -8.83 5.56 3.15
C VAL A 226 -8.44 4.34 3.97
N ALA A 227 -8.74 4.31 5.27
CA ALA A 227 -8.44 3.17 6.13
C ALA A 227 -9.14 1.88 5.64
N PHE A 228 -10.40 1.99 5.24
CA PHE A 228 -11.17 0.90 4.66
C PHE A 228 -10.55 0.40 3.34
N LEU A 229 -10.17 1.31 2.43
CA LEU A 229 -9.51 0.94 1.17
C LEU A 229 -8.19 0.21 1.41
N GLY A 230 -7.37 0.70 2.35
CA GLY A 230 -6.12 0.03 2.73
C GLY A 230 -6.36 -1.39 3.24
N TYR A 231 -7.37 -1.58 4.10
CA TYR A 231 -7.77 -2.91 4.56
C TYR A 231 -8.27 -3.80 3.42
N CYS A 232 -9.08 -3.27 2.49
CA CYS A 232 -9.56 -4.01 1.32
C CYS A 232 -8.40 -4.45 0.40
N PHE A 233 -7.44 -3.56 0.12
CA PHE A 233 -6.26 -3.90 -0.69
C PHE A 233 -5.39 -4.96 -0.01
N GLN A 234 -5.21 -4.84 1.29
CA GLN A 234 -4.49 -5.82 2.10
C GLN A 234 -5.15 -7.20 2.02
N LEU A 235 -6.48 -7.29 2.22
CA LEU A 235 -7.22 -8.55 2.10
C LEU A 235 -7.17 -9.13 0.69
N LEU A 236 -7.31 -8.30 -0.34
CA LEU A 236 -7.24 -8.71 -1.73
C LEU A 236 -5.87 -9.33 -2.04
N LEU A 237 -4.79 -8.67 -1.62
CA LEU A 237 -3.44 -9.16 -1.84
C LEU A 237 -3.17 -10.46 -1.06
N GLN A 238 -3.65 -10.58 0.18
CA GLN A 238 -3.52 -11.82 0.96
C GLN A 238 -4.26 -13.00 0.30
N ARG A 239 -5.45 -12.77 -0.26
CA ARG A 239 -6.17 -13.80 -1.01
C ARG A 239 -5.40 -14.21 -2.27
N LEU A 240 -4.85 -13.23 -2.99
CA LEU A 240 -4.03 -13.47 -4.18
C LEU A 240 -2.75 -14.24 -3.83
N GLN A 241 -2.12 -13.91 -2.71
CA GLN A 241 -0.94 -14.60 -2.18
C GLN A 241 -1.24 -16.08 -1.88
N ARG A 242 -2.36 -16.37 -1.20
CA ARG A 242 -2.76 -17.75 -0.89
C ARG A 242 -3.05 -18.57 -2.14
N ALA A 243 -3.63 -17.94 -3.17
CA ALA A 243 -3.89 -18.59 -4.45
C ALA A 243 -2.60 -18.90 -5.24
N VAL A 244 -1.62 -17.98 -5.23
CA VAL A 244 -0.36 -18.12 -5.97
C VAL A 244 0.67 -18.97 -5.23
N ILE A 245 0.64 -18.96 -3.89
CA ILE A 245 1.60 -19.64 -3.01
C ILE A 245 0.86 -20.62 -2.08
N PRO A 246 0.16 -21.64 -2.60
CA PRO A 246 -0.60 -22.58 -1.76
C PRO A 246 0.29 -23.42 -0.84
N TRP A 247 1.59 -23.56 -1.16
CA TRP A 247 2.54 -24.33 -0.37
C TRP A 247 3.02 -23.61 0.90
N LYS A 248 2.86 -22.28 0.97
CA LYS A 248 3.12 -21.53 2.19
C LYS A 248 1.91 -21.70 3.10
N LYS A 249 1.95 -22.73 3.96
CA LYS A 249 1.03 -22.81 5.10
C LYS A 249 1.23 -21.53 5.94
N ASP A 250 0.14 -20.81 6.19
CA ASP A 250 0.15 -19.74 7.19
C ASP A 250 0.72 -20.37 8.47
N GLY A 251 1.88 -19.88 8.91
CA GLY A 251 2.47 -20.27 10.19
C GLY A 251 1.61 -19.71 11.31
N GLY A 252 0.43 -20.28 11.50
CA GLY A 252 -0.44 -20.08 12.65
C GLY A 252 -0.18 -21.22 13.62
N THR A 253 0.74 -20.98 14.55
CA THR A 253 0.51 -21.33 15.96
C THR A 253 -0.58 -20.43 16.51
#